data_AF-T0RAL1-F1
#
_entry.id   AF-T0RAL1-F1
#
_cell.length_a   1.000
_cell.length_b   1.000
_cell.length_c   1.000
_cell.angle_alpha   90.00
_cell.angle_beta   90.00
_cell.angle_gamma   90.00
#
_symmetry.space_group_name_H-M   'P 1'
#
loop_
_entity.id
_entity.type
_entity.pdbx_description
1 polymer ?
#
loop_
_entity_poly.entity_id
_entity_poly.type
_entity_poly.pdbx_seq_one_letter_code
_entity_poly.pdbx_strand_id
1 'polypeptide(L)'
;MKLVSKVALFLLAAAMTVMADDHAQCVSSCQSHTGRSLETTCVGYRDRLPRPALYNNCVEAYRTGSREACSAYCNQDPNAESHLTSTEALTCDKYRAVRPKDSQGICLTSFRAAINAAKVFVASSDALSGSGSSSQQASAPAPSPKVEKKPELKIKDVKVEGKPKSVLEAAREEALAAAQASRDL
;
A
#
# COMPACT_ATOMS: atom_id res chain seq x y z
N MET A 1 5.69 -48.62 -30.73
CA MET A 1 5.65 -47.14 -30.76
C MET A 1 4.61 -46.62 -29.75
N LYS A 2 4.96 -46.45 -28.45
CA LYS A 2 4.05 -45.88 -27.42
C LYS A 2 4.75 -45.02 -26.36
N LEU A 3 6.07 -44.82 -26.44
CA LEU A 3 6.82 -44.04 -25.44
C LEU A 3 6.79 -42.51 -25.66
N VAL A 4 6.46 -42.05 -26.87
CA VAL A 4 6.47 -40.61 -27.21
C VAL A 4 5.32 -39.84 -26.55
N SER A 5 4.20 -40.53 -26.25
CA SER A 5 2.98 -39.91 -25.73
C SER A 5 3.08 -39.50 -24.24
N LYS A 6 3.88 -40.21 -23.43
CA LYS A 6 4.00 -39.91 -21.99
C LYS A 6 4.95 -38.75 -21.73
N VAL A 7 6.05 -38.65 -22.48
CA VAL A 7 7.05 -37.57 -22.32
C VAL A 7 6.44 -36.21 -22.71
N ALA A 8 5.65 -36.17 -23.78
CA ALA A 8 4.92 -34.96 -24.18
C ALA A 8 3.91 -34.49 -23.13
N LEU A 9 3.18 -35.43 -22.49
CA LEU A 9 2.23 -35.09 -21.42
C LEU A 9 2.94 -34.54 -20.16
N PHE A 10 4.09 -35.12 -19.79
CA PHE A 10 4.87 -34.64 -18.65
C PHE A 10 5.50 -33.26 -18.88
N LEU A 11 5.95 -32.97 -20.11
CA LEU A 11 6.49 -31.65 -20.47
C LEU A 11 5.42 -30.54 -20.50
N LEU A 12 4.20 -30.86 -20.95
CA LEU A 12 3.06 -29.93 -20.91
C LEU A 12 2.64 -29.60 -19.47
N ALA A 13 2.64 -30.59 -18.57
CA ALA A 13 2.33 -30.37 -17.16
C ALA A 13 3.38 -29.49 -16.46
N ALA A 14 4.67 -29.70 -16.74
CA ALA A 14 5.76 -28.91 -16.15
C ALA A 14 5.80 -27.45 -16.64
N ALA A 15 5.36 -27.17 -17.87
CA ALA A 15 5.30 -25.81 -18.39
C ALA A 15 4.15 -25.00 -17.76
N MET A 16 3.01 -25.65 -17.45
CA MET A 16 1.88 -24.97 -16.80
C MET A 16 2.15 -24.65 -15.32
N THR A 17 2.96 -25.45 -14.62
CA THR A 17 3.30 -25.18 -13.22
C THR A 17 4.17 -23.93 -13.05
N VAL A 18 5.10 -23.67 -13.98
CA VAL A 18 6.00 -22.51 -13.89
C VAL A 18 5.25 -21.18 -14.05
N MET A 19 4.28 -21.10 -14.98
CA MET A 19 3.48 -19.89 -15.18
C MET A 19 2.51 -19.62 -14.01
N ALA A 20 2.03 -20.67 -13.34
CA ALA A 20 1.14 -20.54 -12.19
C ALA A 20 1.88 -20.01 -10.94
N ASP A 21 3.15 -20.39 -10.76
CA ASP A 21 3.98 -19.89 -9.65
C ASP A 21 4.27 -18.39 -9.79
N ASP A 22 4.61 -17.92 -11.00
CA ASP A 22 4.88 -16.49 -11.25
C ASP A 22 3.64 -15.63 -10.99
N HIS A 23 2.45 -16.11 -11.39
CA HIS A 23 1.18 -15.42 -11.12
C HIS A 23 0.87 -15.34 -9.62
N ALA A 24 0.94 -16.46 -8.91
CA ALA A 24 0.65 -16.51 -7.48
C ALA A 24 1.63 -15.61 -6.68
N GLN A 25 2.90 -15.59 -7.07
CA GLN A 25 3.91 -14.72 -6.48
C GLN A 25 3.63 -13.24 -6.76
N CYS A 26 3.24 -12.88 -7.98
CA CYS A 26 2.82 -11.51 -8.31
C CYS A 26 1.64 -11.07 -7.45
N VAL A 27 0.57 -11.88 -7.38
CA VAL A 27 -0.64 -11.54 -6.63
C VAL A 27 -0.32 -11.37 -5.14
N SER A 28 0.44 -12.29 -4.56
CA SER A 28 0.84 -12.22 -3.14
C SER A 28 1.68 -10.98 -2.84
N SER A 29 2.64 -10.67 -3.71
CA SER A 29 3.51 -9.48 -3.58
C SER A 29 2.72 -8.18 -3.75
N CYS A 30 1.81 -8.14 -4.71
CA CYS A 30 0.91 -7.02 -4.94
C CYS A 30 0.02 -6.77 -3.73
N GLN A 31 -0.64 -7.80 -3.19
CA GLN A 31 -1.50 -7.68 -2.00
C GLN A 31 -0.70 -7.26 -0.76
N SER A 32 0.54 -7.73 -0.64
CA SER A 32 1.45 -7.29 0.43
C SER A 32 1.88 -5.83 0.27
N HIS A 33 2.04 -5.35 -0.96
CA HIS A 33 2.36 -3.95 -1.25
C HIS A 33 1.16 -3.04 -0.97
N THR A 34 0.01 -3.32 -1.55
CA THR A 34 -1.23 -2.55 -1.36
C THR A 34 -1.67 -2.56 0.11
N GLY A 35 -1.49 -3.68 0.83
CA GLY A 35 -1.81 -3.80 2.25
C GLY A 35 -1.11 -2.77 3.13
N ARG A 36 0.08 -2.28 2.75
CA ARG A 36 0.80 -1.22 3.48
C ARG A 36 0.11 0.14 3.40
N SER A 37 -0.64 0.36 2.33
CA SER A 37 -1.38 1.61 2.08
C SER A 37 -2.80 1.58 2.66
N LEU A 38 -3.24 0.46 3.21
CA LEU A 38 -4.59 0.33 3.80
C LEU A 38 -4.77 1.27 4.98
N GLU A 39 -3.84 1.25 5.95
CA GLU A 39 -3.98 2.08 7.15
C GLU A 39 -3.89 3.56 6.80
N THR A 40 -2.97 3.95 5.92
CA THR A 40 -2.86 5.35 5.48
C THR A 40 -4.12 5.83 4.75
N THR A 41 -4.80 4.94 4.04
CA THR A 41 -6.06 5.24 3.34
C THR A 41 -7.24 5.35 4.31
N CYS A 42 -7.34 4.46 5.30
CA CYS A 42 -8.55 4.34 6.13
C CYS A 42 -8.46 5.03 7.50
N VAL A 43 -7.27 5.37 8.00
CA VAL A 43 -7.08 5.96 9.35
C VAL A 43 -7.94 7.20 9.60
N GLY A 44 -8.17 8.02 8.56
CA GLY A 44 -8.98 9.24 8.65
C GLY A 44 -10.46 8.99 8.98
N TYR A 45 -10.94 7.75 8.87
CA TYR A 45 -12.32 7.35 9.20
C TYR A 45 -12.44 6.65 10.55
N ARG A 46 -11.33 6.27 11.19
CA ARG A 46 -11.30 5.51 12.45
C ARG A 46 -12.07 6.20 13.57
N ASP A 47 -11.91 7.53 13.65
CA ASP A 47 -12.50 8.35 14.70
C ASP A 47 -13.80 9.06 14.29
N ARG A 48 -14.32 8.79 13.08
CA ARG A 48 -15.56 9.40 12.59
C ARG A 48 -16.79 8.57 12.98
N LEU A 49 -17.85 9.25 13.40
CA LEU A 49 -19.14 8.61 13.66
C LEU A 49 -19.90 8.34 12.35
N PRO A 50 -20.64 7.23 12.24
CA PRO A 50 -20.79 6.16 13.24
C PRO A 50 -19.55 5.25 13.32
N ARG A 51 -19.03 5.04 14.54
CA ARG A 51 -17.92 4.11 14.80
C ARG A 51 -18.44 2.70 15.07
N PRO A 52 -17.74 1.63 14.60
CA PRO A 52 -16.60 1.62 13.68
C PRO A 52 -17.01 1.59 12.19
N ALA A 53 -18.29 1.80 11.88
CA ALA A 53 -18.87 1.51 10.56
C ALA A 53 -18.14 2.19 9.40
N LEU A 54 -17.78 3.47 9.51
CA LEU A 54 -17.10 4.17 8.41
C LEU A 54 -15.70 3.63 8.12
N TYR A 55 -14.93 3.32 9.17
CA TYR A 55 -13.64 2.67 9.02
C TYR A 55 -13.79 1.28 8.40
N ASN A 56 -14.77 0.50 8.88
CA ASN A 56 -15.02 -0.84 8.34
C ASN A 56 -15.42 -0.80 6.85
N ASN A 57 -16.25 0.17 6.45
CA ASN A 57 -16.61 0.37 5.04
C ASN A 57 -15.38 0.65 4.18
N CYS A 58 -14.47 1.51 4.66
CA CYS A 58 -13.22 1.78 3.97
C CYS A 58 -12.34 0.53 3.86
N VAL A 59 -12.14 -0.18 4.97
CA VAL A 59 -11.27 -1.36 5.03
C VAL A 59 -11.81 -2.49 4.14
N GLU A 60 -13.12 -2.72 4.15
CA GLU A 60 -13.76 -3.76 3.33
C GLU A 60 -13.61 -3.45 1.83
N ALA A 61 -13.90 -2.21 1.43
CA ALA A 61 -13.79 -1.78 0.04
C ALA A 61 -12.33 -1.77 -0.43
N TYR A 62 -11.39 -1.30 0.39
CA TYR A 62 -9.96 -1.33 0.08
C TYR A 62 -9.44 -2.77 -0.11
N ARG A 63 -9.78 -3.69 0.80
CA ARG A 63 -9.36 -5.09 0.71
C ARG A 63 -9.94 -5.79 -0.51
N THR A 64 -11.21 -5.53 -0.81
CA THR A 64 -11.87 -6.05 -2.01
C THR A 64 -11.19 -5.51 -3.26
N GLY A 65 -11.09 -4.18 -3.39
CA GLY A 65 -10.41 -3.55 -4.53
C GLY A 65 -8.98 -4.04 -4.70
N SER A 66 -8.23 -4.22 -3.61
CA SER A 66 -6.86 -4.74 -3.67
C SER A 66 -6.80 -6.18 -4.19
N ARG A 67 -7.69 -7.06 -3.73
CA ARG A 67 -7.68 -8.46 -4.15
C ARG A 67 -8.03 -8.57 -5.63
N GLU A 68 -9.08 -7.89 -6.05
CA GLU A 68 -9.55 -7.93 -7.44
C GLU A 68 -8.54 -7.26 -8.38
N ALA A 69 -7.99 -6.11 -8.00
CA ALA A 69 -7.01 -5.39 -8.82
C ALA A 69 -5.68 -6.16 -8.95
N CYS A 70 -5.15 -6.70 -7.85
CA CYS A 70 -3.94 -7.51 -7.92
C CYS A 70 -4.14 -8.75 -8.78
N SER A 71 -5.30 -9.42 -8.69
CA SER A 71 -5.63 -10.53 -9.57
C SER A 71 -5.67 -10.11 -11.04
N ALA A 72 -6.41 -9.05 -11.36
CA ALA A 72 -6.61 -8.58 -12.74
C ALA A 72 -5.29 -8.11 -13.40
N TYR A 73 -4.50 -7.28 -12.71
CA TYR A 73 -3.26 -6.75 -13.27
C TYR A 73 -2.14 -7.79 -13.34
N CYS A 74 -1.99 -8.67 -12.34
CA CYS A 74 -1.01 -9.75 -12.42
C CYS A 74 -1.37 -10.79 -13.50
N ASN A 75 -2.65 -10.95 -13.84
CA ASN A 75 -3.12 -11.74 -14.98
C ASN A 75 -2.98 -11.03 -16.33
N GLN A 76 -2.53 -9.76 -16.33
CA GLN A 76 -2.50 -8.91 -17.53
C GLN A 76 -3.86 -8.88 -18.26
N ASP A 77 -4.96 -8.85 -17.51
CA ASP A 77 -6.31 -8.84 -18.09
C ASP A 77 -6.52 -7.58 -18.95
N PRO A 78 -6.76 -7.71 -20.27
CA PRO A 78 -6.99 -6.57 -21.15
C PRO A 78 -8.22 -5.75 -20.77
N ASN A 79 -9.16 -6.34 -20.02
CA ASN A 79 -10.38 -5.70 -19.56
C ASN A 79 -10.34 -5.30 -18.08
N ALA A 80 -9.17 -5.32 -17.45
CA ALA A 80 -9.01 -5.03 -16.01
C ALA A 80 -9.74 -3.75 -15.58
N GLU A 81 -9.60 -2.65 -16.33
CA GLU A 81 -10.26 -1.38 -16.00
C GLU A 81 -11.79 -1.48 -15.96
N SER A 82 -12.37 -2.12 -16.97
CA SER A 82 -13.82 -2.27 -17.10
C SER A 82 -14.36 -3.19 -16.01
N HIS A 83 -13.71 -4.34 -15.81
CA HIS A 83 -14.06 -5.31 -14.77
C HIS A 83 -13.98 -4.69 -13.36
N LEU A 84 -12.90 -3.95 -13.06
CA LEU A 84 -12.72 -3.34 -11.75
C LEU A 84 -13.71 -2.19 -11.51
N THR A 85 -14.05 -1.42 -12.54
CA THR A 85 -15.09 -0.38 -12.45
C THR A 85 -16.46 -0.98 -12.18
N SER A 86 -16.80 -2.08 -12.86
CA SER A 86 -18.04 -2.82 -12.60
C SER A 86 -18.07 -3.39 -11.18
N THR A 87 -16.95 -3.97 -10.73
CA THR A 87 -16.82 -4.55 -9.40
C THR A 87 -16.89 -3.49 -8.31
N GLU A 88 -16.30 -2.31 -8.51
CA GLU A 88 -16.43 -1.15 -7.62
C GLU A 88 -17.92 -0.80 -7.45
N ALA A 89 -18.65 -0.65 -8.56
CA ALA A 89 -20.07 -0.28 -8.54
C ALA A 89 -20.90 -1.31 -7.75
N LEU A 90 -20.72 -2.60 -8.03
CA LEU A 90 -21.42 -3.68 -7.32
C LEU A 90 -21.07 -3.73 -5.83
N THR A 91 -19.79 -3.58 -5.49
CA THR A 91 -19.31 -3.60 -4.10
C THR A 91 -19.90 -2.46 -3.28
N CYS A 92 -19.99 -1.28 -3.89
CA CYS A 92 -20.40 -0.06 -3.19
C CYS A 92 -21.91 0.24 -3.26
N ASP A 93 -22.68 -0.46 -4.10
CA ASP A 93 -24.13 -0.24 -4.25
C ASP A 93 -24.89 -0.46 -2.94
N LYS A 94 -24.44 -1.41 -2.11
CA LYS A 94 -25.01 -1.67 -0.78
C LYS A 94 -25.04 -0.44 0.14
N TYR A 95 -24.17 0.55 -0.10
CA TYR A 95 -24.11 1.79 0.69
C TYR A 95 -24.96 2.92 0.14
N ARG A 96 -25.56 2.77 -1.04
CA ARG A 96 -26.34 3.82 -1.71
C ARG A 96 -27.53 4.31 -0.87
N ALA A 97 -28.18 3.39 -0.16
CA ALA A 97 -29.32 3.69 0.72
C ALA A 97 -28.93 3.80 2.22
N VAL A 98 -27.66 3.56 2.56
CA VAL A 98 -27.20 3.51 3.95
C VAL A 98 -26.78 4.90 4.43
N ARG A 99 -27.17 5.26 5.66
CA ARG A 99 -26.66 6.46 6.32
C ARG A 99 -25.38 6.13 7.12
N PRO A 100 -24.41 7.05 7.17
CA PRO A 100 -24.41 8.40 6.58
C PRO A 100 -24.16 8.39 5.07
N LYS A 101 -24.56 9.47 4.38
CA LYS A 101 -24.44 9.62 2.91
C LYS A 101 -23.01 9.41 2.41
N ASP A 102 -22.03 9.69 3.25
CA ASP A 102 -20.61 9.56 2.94
C ASP A 102 -20.15 8.10 2.81
N SER A 103 -20.94 7.12 3.29
CA SER A 103 -20.57 5.69 3.26
C SER A 103 -20.28 5.20 1.85
N GLN A 104 -21.10 5.59 0.88
CA GLN A 104 -20.89 5.22 -0.52
C GLN A 104 -19.62 5.88 -1.07
N GLY A 105 -19.41 7.17 -0.79
CA GLY A 105 -18.21 7.89 -1.23
C GLY A 105 -16.92 7.31 -0.66
N ILE A 106 -16.94 6.89 0.61
CA ILE A 106 -15.82 6.22 1.29
C ILE A 106 -15.52 4.88 0.60
N CYS A 107 -16.54 4.08 0.31
CA CYS A 107 -16.37 2.81 -0.40
C CYS A 107 -15.72 3.03 -1.77
N LEU A 108 -16.28 3.92 -2.61
CA LEU A 108 -15.75 4.19 -3.96
C LEU A 108 -14.29 4.67 -3.91
N THR A 109 -14.01 5.63 -3.02
CA THR A 109 -12.67 6.23 -2.90
C THR A 109 -11.63 5.21 -2.46
N SER A 110 -11.95 4.40 -1.44
CA SER A 110 -11.02 3.39 -0.91
C SER A 110 -10.82 2.23 -1.88
N PHE A 111 -11.85 1.82 -2.63
CA PHE A 111 -11.74 0.82 -3.69
C PHE A 111 -10.78 1.31 -4.79
N ARG A 112 -10.95 2.55 -5.27
CA ARG A 112 -10.06 3.15 -6.28
C ARG A 112 -8.65 3.36 -5.78
N ALA A 113 -8.47 3.73 -4.52
CA ALA A 113 -7.14 3.84 -3.92
C ALA A 113 -6.41 2.48 -3.96
N ALA A 114 -7.12 1.38 -3.71
CA ALA A 114 -6.54 0.04 -3.83
C ALA A 114 -6.21 -0.35 -5.28
N ILE A 115 -7.09 -0.03 -6.24
CA ILE A 115 -6.81 -0.20 -7.68
C ILE A 115 -5.52 0.54 -8.07
N ASN A 116 -5.40 1.81 -7.69
CA ASN A 116 -4.24 2.63 -8.03
C ASN A 116 -2.95 2.09 -7.39
N ALA A 117 -3.01 1.61 -6.14
CA ALA A 117 -1.85 1.00 -5.50
C ALA A 117 -1.40 -0.28 -6.24
N ALA A 118 -2.35 -1.12 -6.70
CA ALA A 118 -2.04 -2.31 -7.48
C ALA A 118 -1.46 -1.97 -8.87
N LYS A 119 -2.00 -0.96 -9.56
CA LYS A 119 -1.45 -0.45 -10.83
C LYS A 119 -0.01 -0.01 -10.69
N VAL A 120 0.28 0.78 -9.66
CA VAL A 120 1.63 1.29 -9.38
C VAL A 120 2.59 0.13 -9.13
N PHE A 121 2.17 -0.88 -8.35
CA PHE A 121 2.98 -2.08 -8.14
C PHE A 121 3.32 -2.77 -9.45
N VAL A 122 2.34 -3.11 -10.29
CA VAL A 122 2.57 -3.86 -11.53
C VAL A 122 3.40 -3.05 -12.53
N ALA A 123 3.13 -1.75 -12.68
CA ALA A 123 3.95 -0.88 -13.52
C ALA A 123 5.42 -0.82 -13.06
N SER A 124 5.65 -0.84 -11.74
CA SER A 124 7.01 -0.86 -11.17
C SER A 124 7.69 -2.23 -11.30
N SER A 125 6.96 -3.34 -11.18
CA SER A 125 7.52 -4.69 -11.35
C SER A 125 7.84 -5.00 -12.80
N ASP A 126 7.02 -4.51 -13.74
CA ASP A 126 7.28 -4.66 -15.18
C ASP A 126 8.52 -3.87 -15.61
N ALA A 127 8.70 -2.67 -15.06
CA ALA A 127 9.91 -1.88 -15.27
C ALA A 127 11.18 -2.55 -14.70
N LEU A 128 11.05 -3.29 -13.60
CA LEU A 128 12.16 -4.04 -13.00
C LEU A 128 12.43 -5.38 -13.70
N SER A 129 11.40 -6.03 -14.25
CA SER A 129 11.51 -7.33 -14.94
C SER A 129 12.05 -7.20 -16.37
N GLY A 130 11.91 -6.02 -16.99
CA GLY A 130 12.54 -5.69 -18.27
C GLY A 130 14.05 -5.42 -18.19
N SER A 131 14.62 -5.37 -16.98
CA SER A 131 16.06 -5.26 -16.76
C SER A 131 16.58 -6.60 -16.26
N GLY A 132 17.30 -7.31 -17.13
CA GLY A 132 17.72 -8.69 -16.90
C GLY A 132 18.41 -8.94 -15.57
N SER A 133 18.02 -10.07 -14.96
CA SER A 133 18.72 -10.91 -14.00
C SER A 133 20.07 -10.38 -13.47
N SER A 134 20.14 -10.09 -12.17
CA SER A 134 21.37 -10.24 -11.38
C SER A 134 21.00 -10.38 -9.90
N SER A 135 21.07 -11.61 -9.43
CA SER A 135 21.18 -11.95 -8.02
C SER A 135 22.40 -11.24 -7.43
N GLN A 136 22.24 -10.51 -6.32
CA GLN A 136 23.26 -10.45 -5.28
C GLN A 136 22.71 -9.88 -3.97
N GLN A 137 22.64 -10.79 -3.02
CA GLN A 137 22.58 -10.56 -1.58
C GLN A 137 23.99 -10.16 -1.10
N ALA A 138 24.11 -9.08 -0.31
CA ALA A 138 24.88 -8.98 0.93
C ALA A 138 25.27 -7.52 1.29
N SER A 139 24.92 -7.17 2.53
CA SER A 139 25.74 -6.45 3.51
C SER A 139 26.11 -4.97 3.30
N ALA A 140 25.70 -4.17 4.28
CA ALA A 140 26.14 -2.80 4.58
C ALA A 140 27.68 -2.71 4.77
N PRO A 141 28.31 -1.52 4.69
CA PRO A 141 28.22 -0.53 5.79
C PRO A 141 28.16 0.95 5.37
N ALA A 142 27.75 1.79 6.32
CA ALA A 142 27.74 3.25 6.27
C ALA A 142 29.12 3.87 5.94
N PRO A 143 29.13 5.10 5.40
CA PRO A 143 29.81 6.18 6.12
C PRO A 143 29.11 7.54 6.05
N SER A 144 29.15 8.29 7.15
CA SER A 144 29.08 9.77 7.19
C SER A 144 30.51 10.31 7.41
N PRO A 145 30.76 11.63 7.44
CA PRO A 145 30.38 12.70 6.51
C PRO A 145 31.63 13.48 6.04
N LYS A 146 31.59 14.19 4.89
CA LYS A 146 32.56 15.26 4.60
C LYS A 146 31.88 16.52 4.09
N VAL A 147 32.38 17.60 4.66
CA VAL A 147 31.94 19.00 4.71
C VAL A 147 32.28 19.75 3.41
N GLU A 148 31.56 20.86 3.20
CA GLU A 148 31.91 22.08 2.44
C GLU A 148 31.68 22.17 0.91
N LYS A 149 30.67 22.94 0.48
CA LYS A 149 30.85 24.37 0.11
C LYS A 149 29.53 25.07 -0.29
N LYS A 150 29.37 26.28 0.25
CA LYS A 150 28.35 27.30 -0.01
C LYS A 150 28.47 27.86 -1.44
N PRO A 151 27.38 28.35 -2.06
CA PRO A 151 27.35 29.79 -2.30
C PRO A 151 26.02 30.44 -1.89
N GLU A 152 26.18 31.73 -1.62
CA GLU A 152 25.31 32.64 -0.89
C GLU A 152 24.40 33.39 -1.86
N LEU A 153 23.08 33.37 -1.64
CA LEU A 153 22.14 34.28 -2.31
C LEU A 153 21.23 34.94 -1.27
N LYS A 154 21.28 36.27 -1.31
CA LYS A 154 20.70 37.24 -0.39
C LYS A 154 19.17 37.26 -0.51
N ILE A 155 18.44 37.02 0.58
CA ILE A 155 17.06 37.48 0.72
C ILE A 155 16.96 38.21 2.06
N LYS A 156 16.39 39.41 1.96
CA LYS A 156 16.28 40.45 2.98
C LYS A 156 15.39 40.01 4.15
N ASP A 157 15.69 40.65 5.28
CA ASP A 157 15.19 40.45 6.62
C ASP A 157 13.67 40.23 6.76
N VAL A 158 13.30 39.12 7.41
CA VAL A 158 12.09 39.04 8.23
C VAL A 158 12.51 38.47 9.59
N LYS A 159 12.44 39.34 10.59
CA LYS A 159 12.70 39.07 12.00
C LYS A 159 11.67 38.06 12.53
N VAL A 160 12.11 36.84 12.86
CA VAL A 160 11.33 35.89 13.66
C VAL A 160 12.12 35.58 14.93
N GLU A 161 11.74 36.25 16.00
CA GLU A 161 12.17 35.92 17.36
C GLU A 161 11.46 34.65 17.84
N GLY A 162 12.19 33.86 18.63
CA GLY A 162 11.59 32.86 19.53
C GLY A 162 11.48 31.45 18.95
N LYS A 163 12.41 30.57 19.34
CA LYS A 163 12.20 29.11 19.32
C LYS A 163 10.86 28.79 20.00
N PRO A 164 9.86 28.19 19.33
CA PRO A 164 8.83 27.49 20.06
C PRO A 164 9.49 26.25 20.67
N LYS A 165 9.39 26.08 21.99
CA LYS A 165 9.67 24.80 22.64
C LYS A 165 8.83 23.75 21.91
N SER A 166 9.52 22.75 21.37
CA SER A 166 8.91 21.66 20.62
C SER A 166 7.89 20.94 21.50
N VAL A 167 6.78 20.50 20.92
CA VAL A 167 5.77 19.63 21.57
C VAL A 167 6.42 18.41 22.25
N LEU A 168 7.59 17.97 21.76
CA LEU A 168 8.40 16.92 22.41
C LEU A 168 8.85 17.26 23.84
N GLU A 169 9.12 18.53 24.13
CA GLU A 169 9.66 18.93 25.43
C GLU A 169 8.54 18.96 26.49
N ALA A 170 7.34 19.41 26.11
CA ALA A 170 6.15 19.34 26.95
C ALA A 170 5.71 17.89 27.22
N ALA A 171 5.74 17.02 26.20
CA ALA A 171 5.43 15.59 26.37
C ALA A 171 6.44 14.88 27.29
N ARG A 172 7.71 15.32 27.29
CA ARG A 172 8.75 14.76 28.15
C ARG A 172 8.59 15.19 29.61
N GLU A 173 8.15 16.42 29.85
CA GLU A 173 7.89 16.93 31.20
C GLU A 173 6.67 16.23 31.85
N GLU A 174 5.60 15.99 31.08
CA GLU A 174 4.42 15.26 31.56
C GLU A 174 4.74 13.79 31.89
N ALA A 175 5.54 13.12 31.05
CA ALA A 175 5.95 11.75 31.29
C ALA A 175 6.83 11.59 32.56
N LEU A 176 7.69 12.58 32.85
CA LEU A 176 8.52 12.59 34.05
C LEU A 176 7.70 12.86 35.32
N ALA A 177 6.73 13.76 35.26
CA ALA A 177 5.83 14.04 36.37
C ALA A 177 4.98 12.80 36.73
N ALA A 178 4.45 12.09 35.73
CA ALA A 178 3.68 10.86 35.95
C ALA A 178 4.54 9.71 36.52
N ALA A 179 5.81 9.62 36.13
CA ALA A 179 6.75 8.61 36.66
C ALA A 179 7.17 8.89 38.11
N GLN A 180 7.22 10.16 38.53
CA GLN A 180 7.49 10.52 39.92
C GLN A 180 6.26 10.29 40.80
N ALA A 181 5.07 10.67 40.34
CA ALA A 181 3.82 10.46 41.09
C ALA A 181 3.48 8.98 41.31
N SER A 182 3.96 8.07 40.47
CA SER A 182 3.80 6.62 40.63
C SER A 182 4.85 5.95 41.51
N ARG A 183 5.90 6.68 41.94
CA ARG A 183 6.92 6.18 42.87
C ARG A 183 6.66 6.57 44.33
N ASP A 184 5.78 7.54 44.57
CA ASP A 184 5.40 8.03 45.90
C ASP A 184 4.09 7.39 46.44
N LEU A 185 3.62 6.30 45.81
CA LEU A 185 2.57 5.39 46.27
C LEU A 185 3.16 4.04 46.68
#